data_AF-A0A9D6X7M9-F1
#
_entry.id   AF-A0A9D6X7M9-F1
#
_cell.length_a   1.000
_cell.length_b   1.000
_cell.length_c   1.000
_cell.angle_alpha   90.00
_cell.angle_beta   90.00
_cell.angle_gamma   90.00
#
_symmetry.space_group_name_H-M   'P 1'
#
loop_
_entity.id
_entity.type
_entity.pdbx_description
1 polymer ?
#
loop_
_entity_poly.entity_id
_entity_poly.type
_entity_poly.pdbx_seq_one_letter_code
_entity_poly.pdbx_strand_id
1 'polypeptide(L)'
;MKHGVGITVSIAAFATLIIAVPLVRAAESSQELAARYVLETIKAVRTVYSKQIIEQVKKAGVKPSEKWQGDDHAVMLNAQFVKAIGAEIKGFELGLVGLQPIYKSNTPKTPAEADALKKLAANPSQPILT
;
A
#
# COMPACT_ATOMS: atom_id res chain seq x y z
N MET A 1 -57.12 -27.35 21.32
CA MET A 1 -56.41 -26.09 21.59
C MET A 1 -54.92 -26.37 21.57
N LYS A 2 -54.14 -25.60 20.77
CA LYS A 2 -52.78 -25.10 21.08
C LYS A 2 -51.66 -26.16 21.33
N HIS A 3 -50.51 -26.22 20.65
CA HIS A 3 -49.76 -25.28 19.82
C HIS A 3 -48.81 -26.05 18.88
N GLY A 4 -48.85 -25.77 17.57
CA GLY A 4 -47.71 -26.00 16.69
C GLY A 4 -46.82 -24.76 16.75
N VAL A 5 -45.72 -24.82 17.50
CA VAL A 5 -44.68 -23.78 17.48
C VAL A 5 -43.64 -24.20 16.46
N GLY A 6 -43.54 -23.40 15.40
CA GLY A 6 -42.72 -23.66 14.22
C GLY A 6 -41.23 -23.73 14.53
N ILE A 7 -40.64 -24.87 14.16
CA ILE A 7 -39.20 -24.98 13.91
C ILE A 7 -38.98 -24.56 12.45
N THR A 8 -39.08 -23.26 12.20
CA THR A 8 -38.73 -22.64 10.91
C THR A 8 -37.65 -21.57 11.08
N VAL A 9 -36.85 -21.69 12.14
CA VAL A 9 -35.60 -20.96 12.30
C VAL A 9 -34.50 -22.01 12.37
N SER A 10 -33.83 -22.33 11.26
CA SER A 10 -32.46 -22.87 11.30
C SER A 10 -31.77 -23.03 9.94
N ILE A 11 -32.47 -23.22 8.82
CA ILE A 11 -31.77 -23.48 7.55
C ILE A 11 -31.27 -22.19 6.89
N ALA A 12 -32.07 -21.12 6.89
CA ALA A 12 -31.68 -19.85 6.26
C ALA A 12 -30.50 -19.15 6.97
N ALA A 13 -30.43 -19.24 8.31
CA ALA A 13 -29.34 -18.63 9.09
C ALA A 13 -28.01 -19.40 8.97
N PHE A 14 -28.05 -20.73 8.77
CA PHE A 14 -26.86 -21.51 8.46
C PHE A 14 -26.41 -21.33 7.01
N ALA A 15 -27.34 -21.26 6.06
CA ALA A 15 -27.02 -21.05 4.65
C ALA A 15 -26.39 -19.68 4.38
N THR A 16 -26.84 -18.61 5.05
CA THR A 16 -26.20 -17.29 4.97
C THR A 16 -24.79 -17.30 5.57
N LEU A 17 -24.56 -18.02 6.67
CA LEU A 17 -23.23 -18.15 7.27
C LEU A 17 -22.27 -18.97 6.39
N ILE A 18 -22.75 -20.04 5.74
CA ILE A 18 -21.96 -20.89 4.84
C ILE A 18 -21.56 -20.14 3.56
N ILE A 19 -22.38 -19.20 3.06
CA ILE A 19 -22.05 -18.40 1.87
C ILE A 19 -21.23 -17.15 2.23
N ALA A 20 -21.44 -16.58 3.42
CA ALA A 20 -20.70 -15.40 3.87
C ALA A 20 -19.20 -15.67 4.10
N VAL A 21 -18.84 -16.83 4.64
CA VAL A 21 -17.42 -17.17 4.93
C VAL A 21 -16.56 -17.27 3.65
N PRO A 22 -16.96 -18.01 2.59
CA PRO A 22 -16.24 -18.03 1.32
C PRO A 22 -16.14 -16.65 0.67
N LEU A 23 -17.19 -15.84 0.74
CA LEU A 23 -17.22 -14.52 0.11
C LEU A 23 -16.25 -13.54 0.80
N VAL A 24 -16.22 -13.52 2.14
CA VAL A 24 -15.27 -12.70 2.91
C VAL A 24 -13.83 -13.11 2.61
N ARG A 25 -13.54 -14.42 2.55
CA ARG A 25 -12.20 -14.90 2.22
C ARG A 25 -11.77 -14.57 0.79
N ALA A 26 -12.70 -14.66 -0.17
CA ALA A 26 -12.42 -14.25 -1.54
C ALA A 26 -12.15 -12.74 -1.64
N ALA A 27 -12.89 -11.91 -0.89
CA ALA A 27 -12.67 -10.47 -0.82
C ALA A 27 -11.31 -10.12 -0.18
N GLU A 28 -10.94 -10.75 0.94
CA GLU A 28 -9.62 -10.58 1.57
C GLU A 28 -8.48 -10.94 0.61
N SER A 29 -8.61 -12.06 -0.11
CA SER A 29 -7.63 -12.47 -1.12
C SER A 29 -7.52 -11.46 -2.27
N SER A 30 -8.65 -10.87 -2.69
CA SER A 30 -8.68 -9.87 -3.75
C SER A 30 -8.00 -8.55 -3.35
N GLN A 31 -8.19 -8.10 -2.11
CA GLN A 31 -7.54 -6.88 -1.60
C GLN A 31 -6.04 -7.10 -1.40
N GLU A 32 -5.65 -8.25 -0.86
CA GLU A 32 -4.25 -8.61 -0.67
C GLU A 32 -3.51 -8.69 -2.02
N LEU A 33 -4.15 -9.28 -3.03
CA LEU A 33 -3.62 -9.33 -4.39
C LEU A 33 -3.51 -7.94 -5.03
N ALA A 34 -4.53 -7.10 -4.87
CA ALA A 34 -4.50 -5.72 -5.37
C ALA A 34 -3.36 -4.91 -4.72
N ALA A 35 -3.20 -5.01 -3.40
CA ALA A 35 -2.11 -4.37 -2.66
C ALA A 35 -0.73 -4.85 -3.13
N ARG A 36 -0.58 -6.15 -3.41
CA ARG A 36 0.66 -6.69 -4.01
C ARG A 36 0.95 -6.08 -5.37
N TYR A 37 -0.04 -6.02 -6.26
CA TYR A 37 0.16 -5.42 -7.58
C TYR A 37 0.52 -3.95 -7.52
N VAL A 38 -0.14 -3.18 -6.66
CA VAL A 38 0.21 -1.77 -6.43
C VAL A 38 1.64 -1.65 -5.92
N LEU A 39 2.01 -2.42 -4.89
CA LEU A 39 3.35 -2.38 -4.31
C LEU A 39 4.44 -2.71 -5.34
N GLU A 40 4.29 -3.80 -6.09
CA GLU A 40 5.27 -4.21 -7.09
C GLU A 40 5.36 -3.22 -8.26
N THR A 41 4.23 -2.65 -8.68
CA THR A 41 4.20 -1.60 -9.71
C THR A 41 4.96 -0.36 -9.25
N ILE A 42 4.70 0.12 -8.03
CA ILE A 42 5.38 1.30 -7.49
C ILE A 42 6.88 1.05 -7.27
N LYS A 43 7.28 -0.15 -6.84
CA LYS A 43 8.70 -0.55 -6.77
C LYS A 43 9.35 -0.47 -8.16
N ALA A 44 8.72 -1.07 -9.18
CA ALA A 44 9.24 -1.08 -10.54
C ALA A 44 9.37 0.35 -11.11
N VAL A 45 8.34 1.18 -10.95
CA VAL A 45 8.34 2.58 -11.39
C VAL A 45 9.43 3.39 -10.69
N ARG A 46 9.62 3.23 -9.37
CA ARG A 46 10.74 3.84 -8.64
C ARG A 46 12.09 3.37 -9.18
N THR A 47 12.24 2.09 -9.49
CA THR A 47 13.47 1.55 -10.09
C THR A 47 13.75 2.15 -11.45
N VAL A 48 12.74 2.26 -12.32
CA VAL A 48 12.88 2.89 -13.65
C VAL A 48 13.28 4.35 -13.50
N TYR A 49 12.57 5.12 -12.66
CA TYR A 49 12.93 6.51 -12.40
C TYR A 49 14.37 6.65 -11.90
N SER A 50 14.77 5.84 -10.92
CA SER A 50 16.11 5.91 -10.33
C SER A 50 17.23 5.47 -11.30
N LYS A 51 17.02 4.42 -12.09
CA LYS A 51 18.08 3.83 -12.93
C LYS A 51 18.13 4.43 -14.32
N GLN A 52 16.99 4.78 -14.90
CA GLN A 52 16.94 5.26 -16.28
C GLN A 52 16.88 6.78 -16.31
N ILE A 53 15.96 7.39 -15.56
CA ILE A 53 15.75 8.84 -15.62
C ILE A 53 16.84 9.57 -14.86
N ILE A 54 17.04 9.26 -13.57
CA ILE A 54 18.03 9.95 -12.74
C ILE A 54 19.46 9.79 -13.28
N GLU A 55 19.83 8.59 -13.74
CA GLU A 55 21.16 8.38 -14.32
C GLU A 55 21.37 9.16 -15.61
N GLN A 56 20.33 9.31 -16.44
CA GLN A 56 20.42 10.06 -17.68
C GLN A 56 20.51 11.57 -17.43
N VAL A 57 19.66 12.13 -16.57
CA VAL A 57 19.66 13.58 -16.30
C VAL A 57 20.93 14.02 -15.56
N LYS A 58 21.53 13.14 -14.74
CA LYS A 58 22.85 13.39 -14.13
C LYS A 58 23.94 13.65 -15.16
N LYS A 59 23.93 12.95 -16.30
CA LYS A 59 24.89 13.18 -17.40
C LYS A 59 24.73 14.57 -18.03
N ALA A 60 23.53 15.16 -17.92
CA ALA A 60 23.23 16.51 -18.36
C ALA A 60 23.45 17.58 -17.27
N GLY A 61 24.08 17.23 -16.14
CA GLY A 61 24.34 18.16 -15.04
C GLY A 61 23.14 18.43 -14.11
N VAL A 62 22.02 17.74 -14.32
CA VAL A 62 20.80 17.88 -13.50
C VAL A 62 20.88 16.91 -12.31
N LYS A 63 20.56 17.39 -11.11
CA LYS A 63 20.70 16.61 -9.86
C LYS A 63 19.38 16.40 -9.13
N PRO A 64 19.17 15.25 -8.47
CA PRO A 64 18.06 15.12 -7.54
C PRO A 64 18.19 16.12 -6.38
N SER A 65 17.10 16.80 -6.04
CA SER A 65 17.08 17.81 -4.96
C SER A 65 15.75 17.81 -4.23
N GLU A 66 15.77 18.06 -2.92
CA GLU A 66 14.54 18.30 -2.16
C GLU A 66 13.78 19.54 -2.66
N LYS A 67 14.50 20.55 -3.17
CA LYS A 67 13.96 21.85 -3.60
C LYS A 67 13.77 21.95 -5.12
N TRP A 68 13.56 20.83 -5.80
CA TRP A 68 13.53 20.74 -7.26
C TRP A 68 12.54 21.71 -7.93
N GLN A 69 11.44 22.07 -7.28
CA GLN A 69 10.40 22.95 -7.85
C GLN A 69 10.90 24.38 -8.13
N GLY A 70 11.97 24.81 -7.46
CA GLY A 70 12.56 26.15 -7.63
C GLY A 70 13.95 26.14 -8.24
N ASP A 71 14.40 25.01 -8.80
CA ASP A 71 15.73 24.84 -9.38
C ASP A 71 15.60 24.15 -10.74
N ASP A 72 15.79 24.92 -11.82
CA ASP A 72 15.70 24.45 -13.20
C ASP A 72 16.71 23.35 -13.54
N HIS A 73 17.75 23.17 -12.70
CA HIS A 73 18.76 22.12 -12.83
C HIS A 73 18.57 21.00 -11.80
N ALA A 74 17.34 20.82 -11.33
CA ALA A 74 17.00 19.77 -10.39
C ALA A 74 15.76 18.96 -10.78
N VAL A 75 15.73 17.73 -10.25
CA VAL A 75 14.60 16.81 -10.36
C VAL A 75 14.22 16.26 -9.00
N MET A 76 13.02 15.68 -8.90
CA MET A 76 12.54 15.03 -7.68
C MET A 76 13.50 13.98 -7.16
N LEU A 77 13.63 13.88 -5.84
CA LEU A 77 14.15 12.68 -5.19
C LEU A 77 13.21 11.48 -5.44
N ASN A 78 13.76 10.26 -5.36
CA ASN A 78 12.98 9.02 -5.50
C ASN A 78 11.73 8.99 -4.60
N ALA A 79 11.84 9.43 -3.34
CA ALA A 79 10.72 9.48 -2.40
C ALA A 79 9.68 10.54 -2.82
N GLN A 80 10.13 11.71 -3.29
CA GLN A 80 9.24 12.77 -3.77
C GLN A 80 8.49 12.34 -5.03
N PHE A 81 9.15 11.61 -5.93
CA PHE A 81 8.53 11.05 -7.13
C PHE A 81 7.41 10.06 -6.80
N VAL A 82 7.64 9.14 -5.86
CA VAL A 82 6.57 8.21 -5.39
C VAL A 82 5.41 8.98 -4.76
N LYS A 83 5.70 10.01 -3.95
CA LYS A 83 4.66 10.86 -3.36
C LYS A 83 3.87 11.64 -4.41
N ALA A 84 4.52 12.12 -5.47
CA ALA A 84 3.86 12.80 -6.58
C ALA A 84 2.91 11.85 -7.32
N ILE A 85 3.31 10.60 -7.59
CA ILE A 85 2.42 9.57 -8.13
C ILE A 85 1.22 9.37 -7.20
N GLY A 86 1.46 9.24 -5.89
CA GLY A 86 0.39 9.03 -4.91
C GLY A 86 -0.63 10.17 -4.86
N ALA A 87 -0.19 11.42 -5.08
CA ALA A 87 -1.08 12.58 -5.12
C ALA A 87 -2.06 12.55 -6.32
N GLU A 88 -1.72 11.86 -7.41
CA GLU A 88 -2.58 11.71 -8.59
C GLU A 88 -3.60 10.57 -8.45
N ILE A 89 -3.41 9.66 -7.49
CA ILE A 89 -4.30 8.53 -7.27
C ILE A 89 -5.51 8.97 -6.46
N LYS A 90 -6.72 8.81 -7.03
CA LYS A 90 -7.99 9.18 -6.38
C LYS A 90 -8.68 8.03 -5.65
N GLY A 91 -8.32 6.78 -5.98
CA GLY A 91 -9.01 5.58 -5.49
C GLY A 91 -8.49 5.02 -4.17
N PHE A 92 -7.27 5.37 -3.76
CA PHE A 92 -6.64 4.92 -2.53
C PHE A 92 -5.47 5.84 -2.14
N GLU A 93 -5.04 5.79 -0.88
CA GLU A 93 -3.84 6.51 -0.42
C GLU A 93 -2.58 5.70 -0.75
N LEU A 94 -1.64 6.31 -1.47
CA LEU A 94 -0.29 5.79 -1.64
C LEU A 94 0.69 6.65 -0.84
N GLY A 95 1.23 6.07 0.23
CA GLY A 95 2.14 6.76 1.15
C GLY A 95 3.52 6.12 1.26
N LEU A 96 4.44 6.83 1.91
CA LEU A 96 5.72 6.31 2.39
C LEU A 96 5.68 6.27 3.91
N VAL A 97 5.98 5.12 4.49
CA VAL A 97 6.01 4.93 5.94
C VAL A 97 7.31 4.24 6.37
N GLY A 98 7.86 4.61 7.52
CA GLY A 98 9.08 4.01 8.05
C GLY A 98 9.23 4.18 9.55
N LEU A 99 10.06 3.35 10.19
CA LEU A 99 10.30 3.41 11.64
C LEU A 99 11.10 4.64 12.07
N GLN A 100 11.99 5.13 11.19
CA GLN A 100 12.87 6.26 11.44
C GLN A 100 12.88 7.20 10.22
N PRO A 101 11.73 7.81 9.87
CA PRO A 101 11.66 8.64 8.69
C PRO A 101 12.28 10.01 8.94
N ILE A 102 12.88 10.59 7.90
CA ILE A 102 13.36 11.99 7.93
C ILE A 102 12.18 12.96 8.13
N TYR A 103 11.07 12.70 7.44
CA TYR A 103 9.85 13.51 7.55
C TYR A 103 8.87 12.87 8.55
N LYS A 104 8.42 13.66 9.53
CA LYS A 104 7.40 13.22 10.50
C LYS A 104 6.10 12.73 9.84
N SER A 105 5.74 13.23 8.67
CA SER A 105 4.55 12.77 7.94
C SER A 105 4.64 11.32 7.43
N ASN A 106 5.83 10.73 7.44
CA ASN A 106 6.06 9.34 7.05
C ASN A 106 6.24 8.41 8.27
N THR A 107 5.90 8.86 9.49
CA THR A 107 5.85 7.96 10.66
C THR A 107 4.62 7.06 10.59
N PRO A 108 4.66 5.87 11.23
CA PRO A 108 3.49 5.02 11.30
C PRO A 108 2.34 5.76 11.98
N LYS A 109 1.17 5.73 11.37
CA LYS A 109 -0.06 6.34 11.89
C LYS A 109 -0.81 5.38 12.82
N THR A 110 -0.56 4.08 12.69
CA THR A 110 -1.24 3.03 13.46
C THR A 110 -0.26 2.05 14.10
N PRO A 111 -0.65 1.37 15.19
CA PRO A 111 0.14 0.28 15.76
C PRO A 111 0.42 -0.85 14.76
N ALA A 112 -0.56 -1.17 13.90
CA ALA A 112 -0.44 -2.19 12.87
C ALA A 112 0.67 -1.86 11.86
N GLU A 113 0.76 -0.61 11.39
CA GLU A 113 1.84 -0.15 10.52
C GLU A 113 3.21 -0.22 11.22
N ALA A 114 3.29 0.16 12.50
CA ALA A 114 4.54 0.08 13.24
C ALA A 114 5.02 -1.37 13.40
N ASP A 115 4.11 -2.30 13.68
CA ASP A 115 4.42 -3.72 13.81
C ASP A 115 4.75 -4.37 12.46
N ALA A 116 4.06 -3.98 11.39
CA ALA A 116 4.38 -4.36 10.02
C ALA A 116 5.83 -4.00 9.67
N LEU A 117 6.23 -2.76 9.97
CA LEU A 117 7.57 -2.27 9.71
C LEU A 117 8.64 -2.95 10.58
N LYS A 118 8.34 -3.28 11.85
CA LYS A 118 9.26 -4.07 12.68
C LYS A 118 9.48 -5.46 12.10
N LYS A 119 8.43 -6.12 11.61
CA LYS A 119 8.53 -7.41 10.93
C LYS A 119 9.35 -7.30 9.64
N LEU A 120 9.09 -6.28 8.83
CA LEU A 120 9.86 -6.00 7.61
C LEU A 120 11.35 -5.73 7.92
N ALA A 121 11.65 -5.00 9.00
CA ALA A 121 13.02 -4.72 9.42
C ALA A 121 13.75 -6.00 9.88
N ALA A 122 13.04 -6.90 10.56
CA ALA A 122 13.58 -8.18 11.00
C ALA A 122 13.79 -9.15 9.82
N ASN A 123 12.93 -9.12 8.80
CA ASN A 123 13.07 -9.92 7.59
C ASN A 123 12.70 -9.12 6.33
N PRO A 124 13.66 -8.41 5.70
CA PRO A 124 13.40 -7.54 4.55
C PRO A 124 12.90 -8.27 3.29
N SER A 125 13.11 -9.58 3.20
CA SER A 125 12.64 -10.39 2.06
C SER A 125 11.20 -10.85 2.23
N GLN A 126 10.63 -10.69 3.43
CA GLN A 126 9.25 -11.07 3.69
C GLN A 126 8.29 -10.00 3.18
N PRO A 127 7.35 -10.34 2.28
CA PRO A 127 6.29 -9.42 1.90
C PRO A 127 5.37 -9.19 3.11
N ILE A 128 5.10 -7.93 3.43
CA ILE A 128 4.20 -7.54 4.51
C ILE A 128 3.01 -6.81 3.90
N LEU A 129 1.81 -7.27 4.23
CA LEU A 129 0.53 -6.67 3.88
C LEU A 129 -0.27 -6.58 5.18
N THR A 130 -0.86 -5.41 5.42
CA THR A 130 -1.59 -5.07 6.66
C THR A 130 -2.81 -4.25 6.32
#